data_AF-A0A5E4L164-F1
#
_entry.id   AF-A0A5E4L164-F1
#
_cell.length_a   1.000
_cell.length_b   1.000
_cell.length_c   1.000
_cell.angle_alpha   90.00
_cell.angle_beta   90.00
_cell.angle_gamma   90.00
#
_symmetry.space_group_name_H-M   'P 1'
#
loop_
_entity.id
_entity.type
_entity.pdbx_description
1 polymer ?
#
loop_
_entity_poly.entity_id
_entity_poly.type
_entity_poly.pdbx_seq_one_letter_code
_entity_poly.pdbx_strand_id
1 'polypeptide(L)'
;MVVERSRKSILEVSFPSISGRINFVTLMRSLGIETDQDIVNSVSNDPEIVKFMLENLEEAEVADKEKAMEKIGTRVASGQAREYQIKRANYVIDRYLLPHLGNDEAHRMLKAQFLGRMAQACFELALGKRENDDKDHYANKRLKLAGDLMEDLFRVSFNRLTRDIKYQLERASMRNRDLNVATVVRSDVLTERLVHPLATGNWVGGRTGVSQLLDRTDYIATLSHLRRVISPLSRSQPHFEARDLHPTQWGRVCPSETPEGPNCGLVKNFAQLVEISTSAGEEKQFKTLLYEMGLKPIIPQLVGMEEVPTTYATELEALEEAEEIKVEPEEEAEVDVFE
;
A
#
# COMPACT_ATOMS: atom_id res chain seq x y z
N MET A 1 0.46 -3.25 10.87
CA MET A 1 1.09 -4.54 11.23
C MET A 1 2.52 -4.22 11.63
N VAL A 2 3.05 -4.88 12.64
CA VAL A 2 4.41 -4.69 13.13
C VAL A 2 5.02 -6.07 13.37
N VAL A 3 6.27 -6.25 12.95
CA VAL A 3 7.12 -7.36 13.37
C VAL A 3 8.11 -6.77 14.34
N GLU A 4 8.15 -7.28 15.57
CA GLU A 4 8.99 -6.75 16.63
C GLU A 4 9.80 -7.88 17.27
N ARG A 5 11.05 -7.57 17.63
CA ARG A 5 11.89 -8.44 18.43
C ARG A 5 11.74 -8.06 19.89
N SER A 6 11.20 -8.96 20.70
CA SER A 6 11.10 -8.78 22.15
C SER A 6 12.49 -8.81 22.80
N ARG A 7 12.59 -8.38 24.07
CA ARG A 7 13.84 -8.40 24.86
C ARG A 7 14.45 -9.80 25.00
N LYS A 8 13.64 -10.84 24.81
CA LYS A 8 14.05 -12.25 24.82
C LYS A 8 14.54 -12.77 23.46
N SER A 9 14.85 -11.90 22.49
CA SER A 9 15.19 -12.27 21.10
C SER A 9 14.08 -12.95 20.28
N ILE A 10 12.88 -13.09 20.85
CA ILE A 10 11.73 -13.71 20.18
C ILE A 10 11.04 -12.70 19.27
N LEU A 11 10.74 -13.11 18.04
CA LEU A 11 9.98 -12.37 17.06
C LEU A 11 8.47 -12.53 17.27
N GLU A 12 7.82 -11.40 17.39
CA GLU A 12 6.39 -11.27 17.59
C GLU A 12 5.79 -10.43 16.46
N VAL A 13 4.60 -10.82 16.02
CA VAL A 13 3.84 -10.13 14.96
C VAL A 13 2.53 -9.63 15.54
N SER A 14 2.23 -8.36 15.26
CA SER A 14 0.99 -7.68 15.64
C SER A 14 0.27 -7.12 14.41
N PHE A 15 -1.04 -7.34 14.30
CA PHE A 15 -1.88 -6.73 13.26
C PHE A 15 -3.32 -6.52 13.74
N PRO A 16 -4.08 -5.57 13.15
CA PRO A 16 -5.27 -5.00 13.78
C PRO A 16 -6.40 -5.98 14.17
N SER A 17 -6.52 -7.11 13.47
CA SER A 17 -7.62 -8.06 13.67
C SER A 17 -7.39 -9.08 14.78
N ILE A 18 -6.19 -9.12 15.36
CA ILE A 18 -5.86 -10.02 16.47
C ILE A 18 -5.31 -9.16 17.60
N SER A 19 -5.94 -9.27 18.77
CA SER A 19 -5.45 -8.59 19.96
C SER A 19 -4.14 -9.23 20.44
N GLY A 20 -3.17 -8.38 20.78
CA GLY A 20 -1.88 -8.80 21.27
C GLY A 20 -0.90 -9.19 20.16
N ARG A 21 0.05 -10.05 20.54
CA ARG A 21 1.23 -10.43 19.76
C ARG A 21 1.23 -11.93 19.50
N ILE A 22 1.60 -12.33 18.29
CA ILE A 22 1.66 -13.73 17.85
C ILE A 22 3.10 -14.09 17.52
N ASN A 23 3.56 -15.26 17.93
CA ASN A 23 4.90 -15.73 17.59
C ASN A 23 5.03 -15.83 16.07
N PHE A 24 6.13 -15.29 15.53
CA PHE A 24 6.40 -15.26 14.09
C PHE A 24 6.30 -16.64 13.44
N VAL A 25 6.90 -17.67 14.07
CA VAL A 25 6.88 -19.06 13.57
C VAL A 25 5.45 -19.61 13.50
N THR A 26 4.58 -19.28 14.46
CA THR A 26 3.18 -19.73 14.43
C THR A 26 2.45 -19.14 13.22
N LEU A 27 2.72 -17.87 12.91
CA LEU A 27 2.14 -17.20 11.75
C LEU A 27 2.69 -17.77 10.43
N MET A 28 3.99 -18.04 10.33
CA MET A 28 4.60 -18.67 9.15
C MET A 28 4.03 -20.06 8.87
N ARG A 29 3.86 -20.90 9.91
CA ARG A 29 3.23 -22.21 9.76
C ARG A 29 1.77 -22.12 9.32
N SER A 30 1.03 -21.13 9.84
CA SER A 30 -0.36 -20.90 9.42
C SER A 30 -0.51 -20.50 7.94
N LEU A 31 0.52 -19.86 7.36
CA LEU A 31 0.55 -19.45 5.96
C LEU A 31 0.88 -20.59 5.00
N GLY A 32 1.38 -21.73 5.50
CA GLY A 32 1.64 -22.93 4.72
C GLY A 32 3.11 -23.34 4.62
N ILE A 33 4.03 -22.70 5.35
CA ILE A 33 5.42 -23.16 5.44
C ILE A 33 5.55 -24.11 6.63
N GLU A 34 5.62 -25.41 6.35
CA GLU A 34 5.58 -26.45 7.38
C GLU A 34 6.97 -26.86 7.89
N THR A 35 7.97 -26.93 7.01
CA THR A 35 9.30 -27.39 7.42
C THR A 35 10.08 -26.26 8.09
N ASP A 36 10.79 -26.59 9.18
CA ASP A 36 11.61 -25.62 9.90
C ASP A 36 12.73 -25.06 9.01
N GLN A 37 13.28 -25.90 8.12
CA GLN A 37 14.27 -25.49 7.14
C GLN A 37 13.72 -24.42 6.20
N ASP A 38 12.49 -24.58 5.69
CA ASP A 38 11.88 -23.59 4.80
C ASP A 38 11.57 -22.28 5.53
N ILE A 39 11.18 -22.33 6.81
CA ILE A 39 10.97 -21.13 7.63
C ILE A 39 12.28 -20.35 7.76
N VAL A 40 13.38 -21.02 8.09
CA VAL A 40 14.70 -20.39 8.22
C VAL A 40 15.16 -19.81 6.88
N ASN A 41 15.10 -20.62 5.81
CA ASN A 41 15.51 -20.22 4.46
C ASN A 41 14.66 -19.04 3.91
N SER A 42 13.38 -18.94 4.32
CA SER A 42 12.52 -17.81 3.93
C SER A 42 12.92 -16.48 4.56
N VAL A 43 13.67 -16.52 5.67
CA VAL A 43 14.16 -15.31 6.35
C VAL A 43 15.54 -14.95 5.83
N SER A 44 16.54 -15.81 6.01
CA SER A 44 17.90 -15.57 5.51
C SER A 44 18.76 -16.83 5.59
N ASN A 45 19.77 -16.90 4.72
CA ASN A 45 20.80 -17.94 4.75
C ASN A 45 22.04 -17.52 5.57
N ASP A 46 22.04 -16.32 6.16
CA ASP A 46 23.15 -15.83 6.97
C ASP A 46 23.26 -16.63 8.29
N PRO A 47 24.41 -17.28 8.58
CA PRO A 47 24.58 -18.10 9.78
C PRO A 47 24.27 -17.39 11.10
N GLU A 48 24.46 -16.06 11.17
CA GLU A 48 24.15 -15.30 12.39
C GLU A 48 22.64 -15.10 12.57
N ILE A 49 21.92 -14.86 11.48
CA ILE A 49 20.46 -14.73 11.50
C ILE A 49 19.81 -16.10 11.77
N VAL A 50 20.36 -17.16 11.19
CA VAL A 50 19.91 -18.54 11.42
C VAL A 50 19.94 -18.90 12.91
N LYS A 51 20.98 -18.50 13.66
CA LYS A 51 21.03 -18.75 15.12
C LYS A 51 19.85 -18.15 15.86
N PHE A 52 19.50 -16.89 15.58
CA PHE A 52 18.31 -16.28 16.18
C PHE A 52 17.02 -16.98 15.76
N MET A 53 16.95 -17.45 14.51
CA MET A 53 15.78 -18.19 14.04
C MET A 53 15.63 -19.54 14.73
N LEU A 54 16.72 -20.23 15.07
CA LEU A 54 16.66 -21.48 15.85
C LEU A 54 16.08 -21.24 17.25
N GLU A 55 16.49 -20.18 17.95
CA GLU A 55 15.87 -19.78 19.23
C GLU A 55 14.35 -19.54 19.09
N ASN A 56 13.94 -18.93 17.98
CA ASN A 56 12.52 -18.66 17.68
C ASN A 56 11.72 -19.94 17.36
N LEU A 57 12.37 -20.94 16.77
CA LEU A 57 11.76 -22.25 16.48
C LEU A 57 11.58 -23.08 17.76
N GLU A 58 12.54 -23.05 18.68
CA GLU A 58 12.44 -23.76 19.97
C GLU A 58 11.32 -23.20 20.85
N GLU A 59 11.12 -21.88 20.86
CA GLU A 59 10.02 -21.23 21.59
C GLU A 59 8.65 -21.49 20.95
N ALA A 60 8.60 -21.92 19.69
CA ALA A 60 7.35 -22.14 18.98
C ALA A 60 6.62 -23.38 19.51
N GLU A 61 5.57 -23.18 20.31
CA GLU A 61 4.71 -24.25 20.86
C GLU A 61 3.91 -25.06 19.81
N VAL A 62 4.12 -24.81 18.50
CA VAL A 62 3.25 -25.31 17.43
C VAL A 62 4.08 -26.04 16.38
N ALA A 63 3.81 -27.34 16.22
CA ALA A 63 4.43 -28.20 15.23
C ALA A 63 3.78 -28.10 13.83
N ASP A 64 2.44 -28.12 13.79
CA ASP A 64 1.70 -28.35 12.55
C ASP A 64 0.89 -27.13 12.13
N LYS A 65 0.60 -27.02 10.82
CA LYS A 65 -0.28 -25.98 10.26
C LYS A 65 -1.65 -25.96 10.95
N GLU A 66 -2.24 -27.13 11.19
CA GLU A 66 -3.56 -27.23 11.85
C GLU A 66 -3.55 -26.65 13.26
N LYS A 67 -2.53 -26.98 14.07
CA LYS A 67 -2.36 -26.44 15.42
C LYS A 67 -2.11 -24.94 15.40
N ALA A 68 -1.38 -24.43 14.40
CA ALA A 68 -1.17 -23.00 14.21
C ALA A 68 -2.50 -22.26 13.97
N MET A 69 -3.33 -22.82 13.09
CA MET A 69 -4.65 -22.29 12.77
C MET A 69 -5.61 -22.33 13.97
N GLU A 70 -5.57 -23.40 14.76
CA GLU A 70 -6.36 -23.51 15.99
C GLU A 70 -5.92 -22.47 17.05
N LYS A 71 -4.62 -22.26 17.22
CA LYS A 71 -4.08 -21.24 18.14
C LYS A 71 -4.48 -19.82 17.72
N ILE A 72 -4.43 -19.52 16.42
CA ILE A 72 -4.92 -18.24 15.88
C ILE A 72 -6.43 -18.12 16.04
N GLY A 73 -7.19 -19.19 15.74
CA GLY A 73 -8.65 -19.22 15.85
C GLY A 73 -9.15 -18.99 17.27
N THR A 74 -8.48 -19.58 18.26
CA THR A 74 -8.79 -19.39 19.68
C THR A 74 -8.65 -17.93 20.10
N ARG A 75 -7.65 -17.21 19.56
CA ARG A 75 -7.43 -15.79 19.85
C ARG A 75 -8.43 -14.87 19.15
N VAL A 76 -8.86 -15.24 17.94
CA VAL A 76 -9.78 -14.41 17.15
C VAL A 76 -11.23 -14.57 17.60
N ALA A 77 -11.65 -15.78 17.95
CA ALA A 77 -13.04 -16.11 18.28
C ALA A 77 -13.11 -17.01 19.54
N SER A 78 -12.62 -16.47 20.66
CA SER A 78 -12.62 -17.18 21.94
C SER A 78 -14.03 -17.62 22.33
N GLY A 79 -14.19 -18.89 22.72
CA GLY A 79 -15.46 -19.45 23.21
C GLY A 79 -16.43 -19.93 22.13
N GLN A 80 -16.07 -19.86 20.84
CA GLN A 80 -16.85 -20.43 19.74
C GLN A 80 -16.42 -21.86 19.41
N ALA A 81 -17.25 -22.60 18.67
CA ALA A 81 -16.91 -23.94 18.20
C ALA A 81 -15.64 -23.94 17.33
N ARG A 82 -14.86 -25.03 17.40
CA ARG A 82 -13.58 -25.19 16.68
C ARG A 82 -13.68 -24.89 15.18
N GLU A 83 -14.75 -25.36 14.54
CA GLU A 83 -14.98 -25.11 13.11
C GLU A 83 -15.14 -23.62 12.78
N TYR A 84 -15.89 -22.88 13.62
CA TYR A 84 -16.06 -21.44 13.47
C TYR A 84 -14.75 -20.69 13.71
N GLN A 85 -13.95 -21.11 14.69
CA GLN A 85 -12.64 -20.53 14.98
C GLN A 85 -11.69 -20.66 13.78
N ILE A 86 -11.62 -21.85 13.16
CA ILE A 86 -10.78 -22.11 11.98
C ILE A 86 -11.26 -21.28 10.79
N LYS A 87 -12.57 -21.25 10.53
CA LYS A 87 -13.15 -20.44 9.44
C LYS A 87 -12.85 -18.95 9.63
N ARG A 88 -12.93 -18.47 10.87
CA ARG A 88 -12.65 -17.07 11.20
C ARG A 88 -11.16 -16.75 11.13
N ALA A 89 -10.27 -17.66 11.56
CA ALA A 89 -8.82 -17.52 11.42
C ALA A 89 -8.40 -17.40 9.95
N ASN A 90 -8.91 -18.28 9.08
CA ASN A 90 -8.69 -18.19 7.63
C ASN A 90 -9.11 -16.82 7.08
N TYR A 91 -10.33 -16.39 7.37
CA TYR A 91 -10.83 -15.07 6.96
C TYR A 91 -9.92 -13.92 7.44
N VAL A 92 -9.39 -14.02 8.66
CA VAL A 92 -8.53 -12.99 9.24
C VAL A 92 -7.16 -12.93 8.56
N ILE A 93 -6.53 -14.09 8.34
CA ILE A 93 -5.24 -14.19 7.64
C ILE A 93 -5.39 -13.68 6.20
N ASP A 94 -6.44 -14.08 5.51
CA ASP A 94 -6.60 -13.75 4.10
C ASP A 94 -6.89 -12.26 3.89
N ARG A 95 -7.75 -11.65 4.70
CA ARG A 95 -8.19 -10.25 4.46
C ARG A 95 -7.48 -9.18 5.26
N TYR A 96 -6.80 -9.52 6.36
CA TYR A 96 -6.17 -8.52 7.23
C TYR A 96 -4.67 -8.65 7.35
N LEU A 97 -4.10 -9.84 7.14
CA LEU A 97 -2.65 -9.97 7.03
C LEU A 97 -2.22 -9.53 5.63
N LEU A 98 -1.42 -8.46 5.56
CA LEU A 98 -0.81 -7.94 4.33
C LEU A 98 -1.79 -7.89 3.12
N PRO A 99 -2.92 -7.18 3.23
CA PRO A 99 -3.97 -7.19 2.20
C PRO A 99 -3.53 -6.64 0.84
N HIS A 100 -2.44 -5.85 0.81
CA HIS A 100 -1.87 -5.32 -0.44
C HIS A 100 -1.21 -6.39 -1.32
N LEU A 101 -0.93 -7.58 -0.79
CA LEU A 101 -0.38 -8.71 -1.55
C LEU A 101 -1.45 -9.64 -2.12
N GLY A 102 -2.71 -9.45 -1.75
CA GLY A 102 -3.83 -10.29 -2.16
C GLY A 102 -4.68 -10.79 -0.99
N ASN A 103 -5.92 -11.19 -1.29
CA ASN A 103 -6.92 -11.60 -0.30
C ASN A 103 -7.35 -13.07 -0.41
N ASP A 104 -6.69 -13.84 -1.28
CA ASP A 104 -7.01 -15.24 -1.54
C ASP A 104 -5.94 -16.17 -0.95
N GLU A 105 -6.31 -17.44 -0.76
CA GLU A 105 -5.42 -18.46 -0.21
C GLU A 105 -4.14 -18.66 -1.04
N ALA A 106 -4.23 -18.52 -2.37
CA ALA A 106 -3.08 -18.61 -3.27
C ALA A 106 -1.98 -17.58 -2.93
N HIS A 107 -2.34 -16.44 -2.37
CA HIS A 107 -1.39 -15.37 -2.04
C HIS A 107 -0.71 -15.56 -0.67
N ARG A 108 -1.07 -16.59 0.12
CA ARG A 108 -0.48 -16.81 1.46
C ARG A 108 1.03 -17.04 1.42
N MET A 109 1.52 -17.73 0.39
CA MET A 109 2.96 -17.94 0.20
C MET A 109 3.71 -16.63 -0.06
N LEU A 110 3.13 -15.70 -0.82
CA LEU A 110 3.71 -14.36 -1.02
C LEU A 110 3.76 -13.57 0.29
N LYS A 111 2.69 -13.66 1.10
CA LYS A 111 2.65 -13.04 2.44
C LYS A 111 3.71 -13.62 3.36
N ALA A 112 3.95 -14.93 3.31
CA ALA A 112 4.97 -15.58 4.12
C ALA A 112 6.38 -15.09 3.76
N GLN A 113 6.69 -14.99 2.46
CA GLN A 113 7.98 -14.45 1.99
C GLN A 113 8.16 -12.98 2.39
N PHE A 114 7.11 -12.17 2.27
CA PHE A 114 7.17 -10.76 2.69
C PHE A 114 7.41 -10.65 4.20
N LEU A 115 6.74 -11.48 4.99
CA LEU A 115 6.95 -11.55 6.44
C LEU A 115 8.37 -12.01 6.79
N GLY A 116 8.92 -12.97 6.04
CA GLY A 116 10.31 -13.41 6.13
C GLY A 116 11.30 -12.26 5.94
N ARG A 117 11.11 -11.44 4.89
CA ARG A 117 11.92 -10.23 4.66
C ARG A 117 11.79 -9.19 5.79
N MET A 118 10.60 -9.03 6.36
CA MET A 118 10.42 -8.14 7.52
C MET A 118 11.20 -8.64 8.73
N ALA A 119 11.16 -9.96 9.00
CA ALA A 119 11.95 -10.57 10.06
C ALA A 119 13.46 -10.44 9.81
N GLN A 120 13.91 -10.64 8.57
CA GLN A 120 15.29 -10.43 8.17
C GLN A 120 15.77 -9.02 8.50
N ALA A 121 15.00 -8.00 8.09
CA ALA A 121 15.34 -6.60 8.37
C ALA A 121 15.45 -6.31 9.88
N CYS A 122 14.58 -6.91 10.70
CA CYS A 122 14.67 -6.80 12.16
C CYS A 122 15.97 -7.41 12.72
N PHE A 123 16.41 -8.55 12.19
CA PHE A 123 17.66 -9.19 12.64
C PHE A 123 18.91 -8.49 12.11
N GLU A 124 18.89 -8.00 10.88
CA GLU A 124 19.99 -7.19 10.33
C GLU A 124 20.23 -5.93 11.16
N LEU A 125 19.15 -5.26 11.59
CA LEU A 125 19.25 -4.12 12.49
C LEU A 125 19.81 -4.53 13.87
N ALA A 126 19.36 -5.65 14.42
CA ALA A 126 19.85 -6.18 15.68
C ALA A 126 21.34 -6.56 15.64
N LEU A 127 21.83 -7.03 14.49
CA LEU A 127 23.23 -7.38 14.24
C LEU A 127 24.09 -6.17 13.84
N GLY A 128 23.50 -4.99 13.68
CA GLY A 128 24.21 -3.80 13.20
C GLY A 128 24.63 -3.86 11.72
N LYS A 129 24.05 -4.77 10.94
CA LYS A 129 24.26 -4.88 9.48
C LYS A 129 23.43 -3.87 8.68
N ARG A 130 22.40 -3.29 9.32
CA ARG A 130 21.50 -2.29 8.75
C ARG A 130 21.36 -1.12 9.71
N GLU A 131 21.26 0.09 9.16
CA GLU A 131 20.98 1.31 9.93
C GLU A 131 19.48 1.46 10.24
N ASN A 132 19.15 2.31 11.22
CA ASN A 132 17.75 2.63 11.48
C ASN A 132 17.12 3.31 10.26
N ASP A 133 15.96 2.83 9.82
CA ASP A 133 15.24 3.46 8.71
C ASP A 133 14.77 4.86 9.10
N ASP A 134 15.19 5.87 8.33
CA ASP A 134 14.71 7.24 8.47
C ASP A 134 13.30 7.40 7.87
N LYS A 135 12.31 7.51 8.76
CA LYS A 135 10.90 7.73 8.42
C LYS A 135 10.65 9.11 7.77
N ASP A 136 11.53 10.08 8.01
CA ASP A 136 11.37 11.46 7.56
C ASP A 136 11.98 11.72 6.17
N HIS A 137 12.84 10.80 5.70
CA HIS A 137 13.34 10.71 4.34
C HIS A 137 12.21 10.67 3.30
N TYR A 138 12.30 11.52 2.28
CA TYR A 138 11.21 11.66 1.28
C TYR A 138 11.01 10.44 0.39
N ALA A 139 11.98 9.53 0.29
CA ALA A 139 11.77 8.22 -0.35
C ALA A 139 10.68 7.38 0.33
N ASN A 140 10.49 7.57 1.65
CA ASN A 140 9.51 6.84 2.46
C ASN A 140 8.19 7.60 2.64
N LYS A 141 8.11 8.85 2.14
CA LYS A 141 6.93 9.70 2.24
C LYS A 141 6.17 9.73 0.93
N ARG A 142 4.85 9.53 1.00
CA ARG A 142 3.93 9.64 -0.13
C ARG A 142 2.89 10.71 0.16
N LEU A 143 2.57 11.50 -0.85
CA LEU A 143 1.55 12.53 -0.79
C LEU A 143 0.23 11.95 -1.28
N LYS A 144 -0.84 12.19 -0.54
CA LYS A 144 -2.20 11.97 -1.04
C LYS A 144 -2.72 13.28 -1.62
N LEU A 145 -2.99 13.30 -2.91
CA LEU A 145 -3.53 14.46 -3.61
C LEU A 145 -5.06 14.48 -3.52
N ALA A 146 -5.66 15.52 -4.11
CA ALA A 146 -7.11 15.65 -4.17
C ALA A 146 -7.79 14.43 -4.81
N GLY A 147 -7.19 13.85 -5.86
CA GLY A 147 -7.70 12.64 -6.53
C GLY A 147 -7.79 11.45 -5.57
N ASP A 148 -6.68 11.10 -4.90
CA ASP A 148 -6.62 9.97 -3.96
C ASP A 148 -7.61 10.14 -2.80
N LEU A 149 -7.71 11.36 -2.27
CA LEU A 149 -8.63 11.66 -1.17
C LEU A 149 -10.08 11.52 -1.63
N MET A 150 -10.43 12.06 -2.81
CA MET A 150 -11.76 11.95 -3.40
C MET A 150 -12.14 10.50 -3.69
N GLU A 151 -11.19 9.69 -4.16
CA GLU A 151 -11.41 8.26 -4.35
C GLU A 151 -11.74 7.55 -3.03
N ASP A 152 -10.96 7.80 -1.96
CA ASP A 152 -11.22 7.25 -0.62
C ASP A 152 -12.64 7.61 -0.14
N LEU A 153 -13.03 8.88 -0.30
CA LEU A 153 -14.34 9.37 0.09
C LEU A 153 -15.47 8.74 -0.74
N PHE A 154 -15.31 8.70 -2.06
CA PHE A 154 -16.29 8.12 -2.96
C PHE A 154 -16.46 6.63 -2.70
N ARG A 155 -15.37 5.87 -2.55
CA ARG A 155 -15.39 4.43 -2.25
C ARG A 155 -16.20 4.13 -1.00
N VAL A 156 -15.99 4.87 0.09
CA VAL A 156 -16.75 4.65 1.34
C VAL A 156 -18.21 5.04 1.18
N SER A 157 -18.49 6.17 0.52
CA SER A 157 -19.85 6.69 0.33
C SER A 157 -20.67 5.78 -0.59
N PHE A 158 -20.08 5.33 -1.68
CA PHE A 158 -20.69 4.39 -2.63
C PHE A 158 -20.94 3.02 -1.99
N ASN A 159 -19.98 2.47 -1.24
CA ASN A 159 -20.19 1.22 -0.51
C ASN A 159 -21.33 1.30 0.52
N ARG A 160 -21.59 2.48 1.09
CA ARG A 160 -22.75 2.71 1.97
C ARG A 160 -24.04 2.77 1.17
N LEU A 161 -24.04 3.44 0.02
CA LEU A 161 -25.18 3.47 -0.90
C LEU A 161 -25.55 2.05 -1.36
N THR A 162 -24.59 1.22 -1.76
CA THR A 162 -24.83 -0.17 -2.15
C THR A 162 -25.46 -0.99 -1.02
N ARG A 163 -25.04 -0.76 0.23
CA ARG A 163 -25.63 -1.39 1.41
C ARG A 163 -27.06 -0.92 1.69
N ASP A 164 -27.35 0.36 1.51
CA ASP A 164 -28.72 0.89 1.64
C ASP A 164 -29.62 0.33 0.53
N ILE A 165 -29.17 0.32 -0.72
CA ILE A 165 -29.89 -0.30 -1.85
C ILE A 165 -30.23 -1.75 -1.54
N LYS A 166 -29.26 -2.55 -1.08
CA LYS A 166 -29.49 -3.94 -0.66
C LYS A 166 -30.59 -4.03 0.40
N TYR A 167 -30.50 -3.20 1.44
CA TYR A 167 -31.49 -3.18 2.52
C TYR A 167 -32.90 -2.78 2.03
N GLN A 168 -33.01 -1.79 1.15
CA GLN A 168 -34.30 -1.39 0.59
C GLN A 168 -34.91 -2.48 -0.29
N LEU A 169 -34.10 -3.18 -1.10
CA LEU A 169 -34.55 -4.30 -1.92
C LEU A 169 -35.05 -5.47 -1.07
N GLU A 170 -34.31 -5.86 -0.03
CA GLU A 170 -34.72 -6.90 0.93
C GLU A 170 -36.07 -6.53 1.58
N ARG A 171 -36.26 -5.27 1.98
CA ARG A 171 -37.53 -4.79 2.57
C ARG A 171 -38.68 -4.70 1.58
N ALA A 172 -38.41 -4.36 0.33
CA ALA A 172 -39.44 -4.31 -0.71
C ALA A 172 -39.92 -5.72 -1.06
N SER A 173 -38.98 -6.67 -1.17
CA SER A 173 -39.25 -8.09 -1.36
C SER A 173 -40.08 -8.67 -0.20
N MET A 174 -39.72 -8.40 1.06
CA MET A 174 -40.50 -8.82 2.23
C MET A 174 -41.95 -8.29 2.26
N ARG A 175 -42.23 -7.20 1.52
CA ARG A 175 -43.56 -6.57 1.44
C ARG A 175 -44.31 -6.90 0.16
N ASN A 176 -43.79 -7.78 -0.70
CA ASN A 176 -44.33 -8.08 -2.03
C ASN A 176 -44.64 -6.82 -2.85
N ARG A 177 -43.78 -5.80 -2.77
CA ARG A 177 -43.88 -4.60 -3.61
C ARG A 177 -43.07 -4.79 -4.89
N ASP A 178 -43.54 -4.22 -5.98
CA ASP A 178 -42.81 -4.19 -7.24
C ASP A 178 -41.45 -3.50 -7.06
N LEU A 179 -40.40 -4.19 -7.54
CA LEU A 179 -39.03 -3.72 -7.42
C LEU A 179 -38.75 -2.75 -8.57
N ASN A 180 -38.63 -1.46 -8.25
CA ASN A 180 -38.17 -0.45 -9.20
C ASN A 180 -36.84 0.14 -8.71
N VAL A 181 -35.80 0.06 -9.54
CA VAL A 181 -34.46 0.56 -9.23
C VAL A 181 -34.49 2.07 -8.95
N ALA A 182 -35.29 2.84 -9.70
CA ALA A 182 -35.38 4.29 -9.55
C ALA A 182 -35.97 4.71 -8.20
N THR A 183 -36.85 3.89 -7.59
CA THR A 183 -37.44 4.19 -6.28
C THR A 183 -36.56 3.74 -5.12
N VAL A 184 -35.66 2.79 -5.37
CA VAL A 184 -34.75 2.19 -4.39
C VAL A 184 -33.47 3.03 -4.24
N VAL A 185 -32.95 3.58 -5.33
CA VAL A 185 -31.71 4.37 -5.31
C VAL A 185 -32.01 5.79 -4.85
N ARG A 186 -31.45 6.18 -3.70
CA ARG A 186 -31.57 7.54 -3.16
C ARG A 186 -30.32 8.36 -3.50
N SER A 187 -30.40 9.17 -4.56
CA SER A 187 -29.31 10.03 -5.01
C SER A 187 -28.85 11.01 -3.92
N ASP A 188 -29.79 11.54 -3.14
CA ASP A 188 -29.51 12.58 -2.13
C ASP A 188 -28.56 12.09 -1.04
N VAL A 189 -28.65 10.79 -0.69
CA VAL A 189 -27.77 10.17 0.31
C VAL A 189 -26.33 10.21 -0.15
N LEU A 190 -26.07 9.98 -1.44
CA LEU A 190 -24.71 10.05 -1.97
C LEU A 190 -24.22 11.49 -2.00
N THR A 191 -25.04 12.42 -2.50
CA THR A 191 -24.70 13.84 -2.58
C THR A 191 -24.35 14.42 -1.22
N GLU A 192 -25.18 14.21 -0.21
CA GLU A 192 -24.94 14.70 1.16
C GLU A 192 -23.64 14.12 1.74
N ARG A 193 -23.38 12.83 1.50
CA ARG A 193 -22.18 12.14 1.98
C ARG A 193 -20.89 12.63 1.32
N LEU A 194 -20.96 13.20 0.12
CA LEU A 194 -19.82 13.84 -0.53
C LEU A 194 -19.66 15.31 -0.11
N VAL A 195 -20.76 16.06 -0.10
CA VAL A 195 -20.75 17.51 0.18
C VAL A 195 -20.39 17.79 1.64
N HIS A 196 -20.89 17.02 2.61
CA HIS A 196 -20.64 17.30 4.02
C HIS A 196 -19.14 17.20 4.41
N PRO A 197 -18.38 16.14 4.05
CA PRO A 197 -16.93 16.08 4.26
C PRO A 197 -16.16 17.19 3.56
N LEU A 198 -16.57 17.57 2.34
CA LEU A 198 -15.95 18.66 1.59
C LEU A 198 -16.17 20.02 2.25
N ALA A 199 -17.36 20.27 2.82
CA ALA A 199 -17.68 21.52 3.49
C ALA A 199 -17.03 21.64 4.88
N THR A 200 -16.97 20.53 5.64
CA THR A 200 -16.48 20.54 7.03
C THR A 200 -15.00 20.19 7.16
N GLY A 201 -14.38 19.61 6.13
CA GLY A 201 -13.02 19.09 6.19
C GLY A 201 -12.85 17.80 7.00
N ASN A 202 -13.95 17.20 7.48
CA ASN A 202 -13.96 15.93 8.21
C ASN A 202 -14.04 14.77 7.21
N TRP A 203 -12.94 14.06 7.00
CA TRP A 203 -12.82 13.03 5.99
C TRP A 203 -13.06 11.62 6.53
N VAL A 204 -13.15 10.66 5.62
CA VAL A 204 -13.22 9.23 5.97
C VAL A 204 -11.91 8.77 6.63
N GLY A 205 -12.03 7.83 7.57
CA GLY A 205 -10.88 7.28 8.32
C GLY A 205 -10.39 8.16 9.48
N GLY A 206 -11.22 9.10 9.96
CA GLY A 206 -10.91 9.92 11.14
C GLY A 206 -9.95 11.08 10.88
N ARG A 207 -9.66 11.40 9.61
CA ARG A 207 -8.84 12.55 9.23
C ARG A 207 -9.67 13.84 9.31
N THR A 208 -9.07 14.91 9.79
CA THR A 208 -9.72 16.22 9.94
C THR A 208 -8.90 17.31 9.27
N GLY A 209 -9.54 18.39 8.84
CA GLY A 209 -8.88 19.54 8.19
C GLY A 209 -8.36 19.26 6.77
N VAL A 210 -8.93 18.26 6.08
CA VAL A 210 -8.55 17.89 4.72
C VAL A 210 -9.00 18.95 3.70
N SER A 211 -10.22 19.44 3.85
CA SER A 211 -10.74 20.57 3.08
C SER A 211 -10.67 21.84 3.92
N GLN A 212 -10.27 22.95 3.29
CA GLN A 212 -10.08 24.25 3.92
C GLN A 212 -10.70 25.32 3.04
N LEU A 213 -11.15 26.42 3.66
CA LEU A 213 -11.59 27.59 2.90
C LEU A 213 -10.38 28.18 2.17
N LEU A 214 -10.50 28.32 0.85
CA LEU A 214 -9.44 28.91 0.04
C LEU A 214 -9.16 30.34 0.51
N ASP A 215 -7.88 30.63 0.75
CA ASP A 215 -7.44 31.95 1.16
C ASP A 215 -7.46 32.86 -0.06
N ARG A 216 -8.22 33.95 0.03
CA ARG A 216 -8.43 34.93 -1.04
C ARG A 216 -8.01 36.34 -0.62
N THR A 217 -7.14 36.45 0.39
CA THR A 217 -6.64 37.75 0.87
C THR A 217 -5.91 38.51 -0.24
N ASP A 218 -5.06 37.81 -0.99
CA ASP A 218 -4.42 38.32 -2.21
C ASP A 218 -4.15 37.19 -3.22
N TYR A 219 -3.60 37.55 -4.38
CA TYR A 219 -3.32 36.62 -5.47
C TYR A 219 -2.24 35.58 -5.09
N ILE A 220 -1.18 36.00 -4.41
CA ILE A 220 -0.06 35.14 -4.00
C ILE A 220 -0.51 34.18 -2.90
N ALA A 221 -1.30 34.64 -1.93
CA ALA A 221 -1.90 33.83 -0.88
C ALA A 221 -2.76 32.71 -1.46
N THR A 222 -3.53 33.00 -2.51
CA THR A 222 -4.33 31.99 -3.22
C THR A 222 -3.43 30.91 -3.83
N LEU A 223 -2.37 31.31 -4.56
CA LEU A 223 -1.43 30.36 -5.18
C LEU A 223 -0.64 29.55 -4.14
N SER A 224 -0.18 30.19 -3.07
CA SER A 224 0.50 29.53 -1.95
C SER A 224 -0.39 28.49 -1.29
N HIS A 225 -1.67 28.81 -1.05
CA HIS A 225 -2.61 27.87 -0.45
C HIS A 225 -2.83 26.64 -1.33
N LEU A 226 -2.97 26.80 -2.65
CA LEU A 226 -3.12 25.68 -3.58
C LEU A 226 -1.90 24.73 -3.63
N ARG A 227 -0.71 25.21 -3.22
CA ARG A 227 0.55 24.45 -3.20
C ARG A 227 0.96 23.95 -1.81
N ARG A 228 0.05 24.06 -0.84
CA ARG A 228 0.30 23.69 0.55
C ARG A 228 0.27 22.18 0.76
N VAL A 229 1.22 21.70 1.55
CA VAL A 229 1.36 20.31 2.01
C VAL A 229 1.22 20.28 3.52
N ILE A 230 0.38 19.37 4.02
CA ILE A 230 0.04 19.29 5.43
C ILE A 230 0.37 17.89 5.95
N SER A 231 1.16 17.83 7.02
CA SER A 231 1.42 16.60 7.77
C SER A 231 0.23 16.28 8.69
N PRO A 232 -0.26 15.02 8.72
CA PRO A 232 -1.38 14.61 9.56
C PRO A 232 -0.99 14.39 11.05
N LEU A 233 0.19 14.83 11.46
CA LEU A 233 0.69 14.68 12.83
C LEU A 233 -0.01 15.62 13.80
N SER A 234 0.04 15.27 15.09
CA SER A 234 -0.55 16.10 16.14
C SER A 234 0.21 17.42 16.27
N ARG A 235 -0.53 18.52 16.37
CA ARG A 235 0.05 19.85 16.59
C ARG A 235 0.53 20.06 18.03
N SER A 236 -0.06 19.32 18.98
CA SER A 236 0.23 19.46 20.41
C SER A 236 1.49 18.72 20.85
N GLN A 237 1.91 17.70 20.09
CA GLN A 237 3.10 16.92 20.42
C GLN A 237 4.34 17.54 19.78
N PRO A 238 5.47 17.60 20.51
CA PRO A 238 6.73 18.07 19.97
C PRO A 238 7.33 16.99 19.06
N HIS A 239 7.11 17.13 17.76
CA HIS A 239 7.69 16.25 16.74
C HIS A 239 8.97 16.88 16.15
N PHE A 240 10.08 16.86 16.91
CA PHE A 240 11.32 17.54 16.52
C PHE A 240 11.82 17.10 15.13
N GLU A 241 12.12 15.81 14.95
CA GLU A 241 12.61 15.26 13.67
C GLU A 241 11.68 15.54 12.48
N ALA A 242 10.36 15.48 12.69
CA ALA A 242 9.40 15.69 11.62
C ALA A 242 9.23 17.17 11.23
N ARG A 243 9.48 18.09 12.17
CA ARG A 243 9.41 19.54 11.95
C ARG A 243 10.66 20.08 11.30
N ASP A 244 11.80 19.45 11.54
CA ASP A 244 13.09 19.85 11.00
C ASP A 244 13.11 19.85 9.45
N LEU A 245 14.00 20.68 8.91
CA LEU A 245 14.26 20.75 7.48
C LEU A 245 15.15 19.58 7.08
N HIS A 246 14.54 18.51 6.57
CA HIS A 246 15.26 17.31 6.16
C HIS A 246 16.02 17.56 4.85
N PRO A 247 17.28 17.11 4.69
CA PRO A 247 18.06 17.34 3.47
C PRO A 247 17.37 16.88 2.17
N THR A 248 16.60 15.79 2.24
CA THR A 248 15.87 15.26 1.08
C THR A 248 14.73 16.16 0.60
N GLN A 249 14.35 17.17 1.37
CA GLN A 249 13.35 18.17 0.99
C GLN A 249 13.88 19.15 -0.05
N TRP A 250 15.21 19.18 -0.26
CA TRP A 250 15.84 20.01 -1.29
C TRP A 250 15.20 19.82 -2.65
N GLY A 251 14.78 20.93 -3.28
CA GLY A 251 14.11 20.95 -4.57
C GLY A 251 12.65 20.46 -4.58
N ARG A 252 12.12 19.97 -3.45
CA ARG A 252 10.75 19.44 -3.32
C ARG A 252 9.85 20.33 -2.49
N VAL A 253 10.39 20.89 -1.42
CA VAL A 253 9.66 21.72 -0.45
C VAL A 253 10.42 23.04 -0.24
N CYS A 254 9.69 24.13 -0.09
CA CYS A 254 10.26 25.43 0.22
C CYS A 254 10.88 25.41 1.64
N PRO A 255 12.16 25.78 1.81
CA PRO A 255 12.82 25.75 3.12
C PRO A 255 12.33 26.86 4.07
N SER A 256 11.73 27.92 3.53
CA SER A 256 11.35 29.11 4.30
C SER A 256 9.84 29.24 4.52
N GLU A 257 9.02 28.70 3.62
CA GLU A 257 7.57 28.87 3.66
C GLU A 257 6.93 27.83 4.60
N THR A 258 6.82 28.21 5.87
CA THR A 258 6.07 27.49 6.90
C THR A 258 5.42 28.51 7.85
N PRO A 259 4.17 28.31 8.28
CA PRO A 259 3.54 29.22 9.22
C PRO A 259 4.19 29.13 10.60
N GLU A 260 4.22 30.25 11.31
CA GLU A 260 4.71 30.30 12.69
C GLU A 260 3.79 29.54 13.68
N GLY A 261 4.28 29.34 14.89
CA GLY A 261 3.53 28.72 15.98
C GLY A 261 3.41 27.18 15.86
N PRO A 262 2.30 26.57 16.32
CA PRO A 262 2.20 25.11 16.42
C PRO A 262 2.31 24.36 15.08
N ASN A 263 2.02 25.02 13.97
CA ASN A 263 2.07 24.44 12.62
C ASN A 263 3.47 24.51 11.99
N CYS A 264 4.42 25.20 12.61
CA CYS A 264 5.79 25.32 12.10
C CYS A 264 6.40 23.93 11.88
N GLY A 265 6.87 23.69 10.65
CA GLY A 265 7.44 22.42 10.20
C GLY A 265 6.42 21.32 9.89
N LEU A 266 5.14 21.48 10.20
CA LEU A 266 4.09 20.50 9.87
C LEU A 266 3.29 20.90 8.63
N VAL A 267 3.15 22.20 8.40
CA VAL A 267 2.59 22.77 7.19
C VAL A 267 3.74 23.38 6.40
N LYS A 268 3.91 22.91 5.16
CA LYS A 268 4.99 23.35 4.27
C LYS A 268 4.42 23.57 2.88
N ASN A 269 5.17 24.27 2.02
CA ASN A 269 4.76 24.49 0.64
C ASN A 269 5.72 23.81 -0.33
N PHE A 270 5.20 23.43 -1.50
CA PHE A 270 6.02 22.90 -2.58
C PHE A 270 7.07 23.89 -3.08
N ALA A 271 8.24 23.37 -3.46
CA ALA A 271 9.22 24.13 -4.21
C ALA A 271 8.71 24.43 -5.62
N GLN A 272 9.23 25.49 -6.26
CA GLN A 272 8.69 25.99 -7.53
C GLN A 272 8.68 24.95 -8.65
N LEU A 273 9.78 24.19 -8.80
CA LEU A 273 10.01 23.21 -9.87
C LEU A 273 9.62 21.78 -9.49
N VAL A 274 8.85 21.58 -8.42
CA VAL A 274 8.46 20.23 -8.02
C VAL A 274 7.49 19.62 -9.04
N GLU A 275 7.71 18.35 -9.37
CA GLU A 275 6.78 17.53 -10.11
C GLU A 275 6.32 16.37 -9.22
N ILE A 276 5.04 16.01 -9.33
CA ILE A 276 4.45 14.92 -8.58
C ILE A 276 4.13 13.79 -9.55
N SER A 277 4.69 12.61 -9.27
CA SER A 277 4.49 11.42 -10.10
C SER A 277 3.00 11.08 -10.24
N THR A 278 2.56 10.84 -11.45
CA THR A 278 1.23 10.28 -11.76
C THR A 278 1.27 8.74 -11.75
N SER A 279 0.11 8.11 -11.91
CA SER A 279 0.03 6.64 -12.03
C SER A 279 0.84 6.16 -13.24
N ALA A 280 1.77 5.23 -13.01
CA ALA A 280 2.60 4.63 -14.04
C ALA A 280 2.01 3.27 -14.46
N GLY A 281 1.07 3.30 -15.40
CA GLY A 281 0.58 2.10 -16.12
C GLY A 281 0.10 0.93 -15.26
N GLU A 282 -0.03 -0.25 -15.89
CA GLU A 282 -0.38 -1.49 -15.19
C GLU A 282 0.87 -2.14 -14.58
N GLU A 283 0.85 -2.41 -13.27
CA GLU A 283 1.93 -3.09 -12.54
C GLU A 283 2.34 -4.42 -13.21
N LYS A 284 1.39 -5.11 -13.86
CA LYS A 284 1.64 -6.37 -14.57
C LYS A 284 2.61 -6.18 -15.74
N GLN A 285 2.42 -5.15 -16.55
CA GLN A 285 3.28 -4.87 -17.70
C GLN A 285 4.72 -4.57 -17.27
N PHE A 286 4.85 -3.76 -16.20
CA PHE A 286 6.17 -3.47 -15.63
C PHE A 286 6.87 -4.72 -15.08
N LYS A 287 6.14 -5.61 -14.41
CA LYS A 287 6.70 -6.90 -13.95
C LYS A 287 7.15 -7.78 -15.12
N THR A 288 6.35 -7.88 -16.17
CA THR A 288 6.72 -8.65 -17.38
C THR A 288 8.02 -8.13 -17.97
N LEU A 289 8.14 -6.80 -18.14
CA LEU A 289 9.36 -6.16 -18.64
C LEU A 289 10.58 -6.51 -17.77
N LEU A 290 10.45 -6.46 -16.44
CA LEU A 290 11.55 -6.84 -15.56
C LEU A 290 11.98 -8.30 -15.74
N TYR A 291 11.03 -9.22 -15.95
CA TYR A 291 11.34 -10.62 -16.20
C TYR A 291 12.01 -10.83 -17.55
N GLU A 292 11.58 -10.12 -18.59
CA GLU A 292 12.22 -10.15 -19.91
C GLU A 292 13.65 -9.59 -19.85
N MET A 293 13.90 -8.58 -19.01
CA MET A 293 15.24 -8.08 -18.71
C MET A 293 16.11 -9.06 -17.89
N GLY A 294 15.59 -10.24 -17.56
CA GLY A 294 16.33 -11.31 -16.90
C GLY A 294 16.19 -11.36 -15.37
N LEU A 295 15.24 -10.61 -14.79
CA LEU A 295 14.91 -10.76 -13.37
C LEU A 295 14.39 -12.18 -13.12
N LYS A 296 14.93 -12.88 -12.13
CA LYS A 296 14.47 -14.23 -11.76
C LYS A 296 13.48 -14.15 -10.60
N PRO A 297 12.27 -14.72 -10.72
CA PRO A 297 11.32 -14.73 -9.62
C PRO A 297 11.79 -15.67 -8.50
N ILE A 298 11.54 -15.28 -7.26
CA ILE A 298 11.89 -16.08 -6.06
C ILE A 298 11.00 -17.33 -5.96
N ILE A 299 9.73 -17.22 -6.36
CA ILE A 299 8.82 -18.35 -6.46
C ILE A 299 8.25 -18.37 -7.89
N PRO A 300 8.80 -19.19 -8.80
CA PRO A 300 8.35 -19.27 -10.19
C PRO A 300 6.85 -19.60 -10.32
N GLN A 301 6.33 -20.40 -9.39
CA GLN A 301 4.96 -20.94 -9.41
C GLN A 301 3.87 -19.89 -9.13
N LEU A 302 4.19 -18.76 -8.50
CA LEU A 302 3.21 -17.73 -8.10
C LEU A 302 3.07 -16.61 -9.12
N VAL A 303 3.94 -16.55 -10.12
CA VAL A 303 3.95 -15.47 -11.12
C VAL A 303 3.02 -15.77 -12.31
N GLY A 304 2.44 -16.98 -12.39
CA GLY A 304 1.51 -17.34 -13.46
C GLY A 304 2.16 -17.25 -14.85
N MET A 305 3.44 -17.64 -14.96
CA MET A 305 4.13 -17.72 -16.25
C MET A 305 3.91 -19.10 -16.85
N GLU A 306 2.82 -19.27 -17.59
CA GLU A 306 2.84 -20.11 -18.78
C GLU A 306 3.55 -19.28 -19.86
N GLU A 307 4.82 -19.61 -20.09
CA GLU A 307 5.68 -19.08 -21.16
C GLU A 307 6.12 -17.61 -21.06
N VAL A 308 7.41 -17.40 -21.33
CA VAL A 308 8.03 -16.09 -21.48
C VAL A 308 7.53 -15.52 -22.81
N PRO A 309 6.84 -14.36 -22.87
CA PRO A 309 6.47 -13.76 -24.14
C PRO A 309 7.75 -13.27 -24.82
N THR A 310 8.11 -13.86 -25.95
CA THR A 310 9.26 -13.47 -26.79
C THR A 310 9.00 -12.22 -27.63
N THR A 311 8.04 -11.38 -27.26
CA THR A 311 7.50 -10.29 -28.09
C THR A 311 8.51 -9.16 -28.35
N TYR A 312 9.40 -8.85 -27.41
CA TYR A 312 10.38 -7.77 -27.61
C TYR A 312 11.49 -8.10 -28.62
N ALA A 313 11.86 -9.38 -28.77
CA ALA A 313 12.82 -9.77 -29.80
C ALA A 313 12.25 -9.49 -31.20
N THR A 314 10.97 -9.85 -31.40
CA THR A 314 10.27 -9.63 -32.67
C THR A 314 9.93 -8.16 -32.94
N GLU A 315 9.67 -7.34 -31.91
CA GLU A 315 9.41 -5.91 -32.08
C GLU A 315 10.68 -5.09 -32.35
N LEU A 316 11.83 -5.49 -31.78
CA LEU A 316 13.13 -4.91 -32.11
C LEU A 316 13.58 -5.30 -33.52
N GLU A 317 13.40 -6.57 -33.93
CA GLU A 317 13.66 -7.01 -35.31
C GLU A 317 12.76 -6.27 -36.32
N ALA A 318 11.49 -6.02 -35.98
CA ALA A 318 10.57 -5.26 -36.83
C ALA A 318 10.90 -3.75 -36.91
N LEU A 319 11.53 -3.18 -35.88
CA LEU A 319 12.02 -1.80 -35.90
C LEU A 319 13.33 -1.67 -36.69
N GLU A 320 14.22 -2.66 -36.60
CA GLU A 320 15.43 -2.74 -37.42
C GLU A 320 15.10 -2.91 -38.92
N GLU A 321 14.09 -3.72 -39.27
CA GLU A 321 13.60 -3.85 -40.65
C GLU A 321 12.89 -2.59 -41.18
N ALA A 322 12.31 -1.76 -40.28
CA ALA A 322 11.63 -0.52 -40.66
C ALA A 322 12.59 0.64 -40.96
N GLU A 323 13.78 0.66 -40.36
CA GLU A 323 14.82 1.68 -40.64
C GLU A 323 15.56 1.46 -41.97
N GLU A 324 15.53 0.24 -42.54
CA GLU A 324 16.19 -0.05 -43.82
C GLU A 324 15.43 0.44 -45.07
N ILE A 325 14.18 0.93 -44.94
CA ILE A 325 13.32 1.28 -46.10
C ILE A 325 12.84 2.75 -46.04
N LYS A 326 13.71 3.67 -46.49
CA LYS A 326 13.44 4.78 -47.46
C LYS A 326 14.44 5.93 -47.32
N VAL A 327 15.39 6.01 -48.25
CA VAL A 327 15.94 7.28 -48.71
C VAL A 327 15.62 7.36 -50.20
N GLU A 328 14.57 8.12 -50.55
CA GLU A 328 14.39 8.61 -51.93
C GLU A 328 14.92 10.05 -52.00
N PRO A 329 15.60 10.44 -53.10
CA PRO A 329 16.27 11.74 -53.20
C PRO A 329 15.25 12.86 -53.43
N GLU A 330 15.41 13.97 -52.71
CA GLU A 330 14.63 15.19 -52.90
C GLU A 330 14.88 15.81 -54.29
N GLU A 331 13.81 16.11 -55.02
CA GLU A 331 13.84 16.90 -56.26
C GLU A 331 14.15 18.37 -55.94
N GLU A 332 15.14 18.95 -56.64
CA GLU A 332 15.50 20.36 -56.57
C GLU A 332 14.36 21.23 -57.11
N ALA A 333 13.79 22.09 -56.26
CA ALA A 333 12.85 23.12 -56.68
C ALA A 333 13.63 24.37 -57.15
N GLU A 334 13.48 24.71 -58.43
CA GLU A 334 13.96 25.96 -59.03
C GLU A 334 13.39 27.20 -58.30
N VAL A 335 14.27 28.13 -57.95
CA VAL A 335 13.92 29.42 -57.35
C VAL A 335 13.71 30.43 -58.48
N ASP A 336 12.44 30.79 -58.74
CA ASP A 336 12.09 31.91 -59.62
C ASP A 336 12.46 33.25 -58.97
N VAL A 337 13.37 33.97 -59.63
CA VAL A 337 13.78 35.33 -59.28
C VAL A 337 12.83 36.30 -59.98
N PHE A 338 12.07 37.08 -59.22
CA PHE A 338 11.34 38.24 -59.75
C PHE A 338 12.14 39.53 -59.51
N GLU A 339 12.28 40.30 -60.60
CA GLU A 339 12.80 41.67 -60.70
C GLU A 339 11.97 42.71 -59.94
#